data_AF-A0AAU3AY93-F1
#
_entry.id   AF-A0AAU3AY93-F1
#
_cell.length_a   1.000
_cell.length_b   1.000
_cell.length_c   1.000
_cell.angle_alpha   90.00
_cell.angle_beta   90.00
_cell.angle_gamma   90.00
#
_symmetry.space_group_name_H-M   'P 1'
#
loop_
_entity.id
_entity.type
_entity.pdbx_description
1 polymer ?
#
loop_
_entity_poly.entity_id
_entity_poly.type
_entity_poly.pdbx_seq_one_letter_code
_entity_poly.pdbx_strand_id
1 'polypeptide(L)'
;MSSPDDLMIETPAGIVRASAGPRRTDGVVFELHGAMRGSVHVTGTHHPYYWDQFTAVRACLGPLDAYESTAPDDALPRLAHGRSGYRGSLTRYPQQHSERLEESVHPLSTAAGNELSPKTYETLTAVLRACADAVARRDDLPQILKSSRLRKTPKLLRFLSWATAEADATAVRCAAEAQAASRELTHSTALWWAIARMVTTHPHPVLLLMLADREDSLARHIQVMAWKAPYYFERATEERARAVRFRGEAASLRTQGHSRAAGGERSRRCGAVPVKELEPIYGIMKHVELSAGRTGRHPMASFDHVTPQRCVQLGRALTAAGLPWHDNGHQEDPQYLTVTTTDPHGRIWRISPATNFQITPSSPGKIWQASCDQPTATTGVLSARAVAQHIKGAGP
;
A
#
# COMPACT_ATOMS: atom_id res chain seq x y z
N MET A 1 -43.66 -14.73 -15.16
CA MET A 1 -42.30 -15.21 -15.47
C MET A 1 -41.36 -14.04 -15.25
N SER A 2 -40.52 -14.07 -14.21
CA SER A 2 -39.56 -13.00 -13.94
C SER A 2 -38.50 -13.02 -15.05
N SER A 3 -38.24 -11.86 -15.66
CA SER A 3 -37.07 -11.70 -16.52
C SER A 3 -35.82 -12.09 -15.72
N PRO A 4 -34.83 -12.82 -16.28
CA PRO A 4 -33.59 -13.17 -15.59
C PRO A 4 -32.76 -11.96 -15.11
N ASP A 5 -33.20 -10.74 -15.45
CA ASP A 5 -32.59 -9.46 -15.12
C ASP A 5 -33.17 -8.77 -13.86
N ASP A 6 -34.18 -9.37 -13.20
CA ASP A 6 -34.76 -8.86 -11.95
C ASP A 6 -34.26 -9.64 -10.73
N LEU A 7 -33.59 -8.94 -9.80
CA LEU A 7 -33.12 -9.48 -8.53
C LEU A 7 -34.05 -9.05 -7.38
N MET A 8 -34.38 -9.99 -6.51
CA MET A 8 -35.02 -9.73 -5.22
C MET A 8 -33.98 -9.95 -4.12
N ILE A 9 -33.61 -8.89 -3.41
CA ILE A 9 -32.51 -8.90 -2.45
C ILE A 9 -33.12 -8.64 -1.07
N GLU A 10 -33.10 -9.65 -0.21
CA GLU A 10 -33.47 -9.50 1.18
C GLU A 10 -32.36 -8.77 1.95
N THR A 11 -32.71 -7.68 2.61
CA THR A 11 -31.76 -6.88 3.40
C THR A 11 -32.34 -6.55 4.77
N PRO A 12 -31.52 -6.17 5.76
CA PRO A 12 -32.00 -5.70 7.05
C PRO A 12 -32.96 -4.49 6.95
N ALA A 13 -32.84 -3.66 5.91
CA ALA A 13 -33.74 -2.53 5.67
C ALA A 13 -35.07 -2.91 4.99
N GLY A 14 -35.24 -4.17 4.57
CA GLY A 14 -36.37 -4.66 3.81
C GLY A 14 -35.96 -5.20 2.43
N ILE A 15 -36.93 -5.58 1.62
CA ILE A 15 -36.67 -6.14 0.29
C ILE A 15 -36.29 -5.02 -0.70
N VAL A 16 -35.15 -5.18 -1.37
CA VAL A 16 -34.72 -4.34 -2.49
C VAL A 16 -34.92 -5.12 -3.78
N ARG A 17 -35.69 -4.56 -4.71
CA ARG A 17 -35.79 -5.07 -6.08
C ARG A 17 -34.77 -4.33 -6.94
N ALA A 18 -33.92 -5.07 -7.65
CA ALA A 18 -32.94 -4.50 -8.56
C ALA A 18 -33.21 -5.00 -9.99
N SER A 19 -33.54 -4.10 -10.91
CA SER A 19 -33.86 -4.43 -12.30
C SER A 19 -32.71 -4.01 -13.20
N ALA A 20 -32.08 -4.97 -13.88
CA ALA A 20 -30.98 -4.68 -14.79
C ALA A 20 -31.52 -4.04 -16.08
N GLY A 21 -31.01 -2.85 -16.40
CA GLY A 21 -31.20 -2.25 -17.71
C GLY A 21 -30.36 -2.95 -18.78
N PRO A 22 -30.58 -2.62 -20.07
CA PRO A 22 -29.76 -3.16 -21.15
C PRO A 22 -28.28 -2.86 -20.93
N ARG A 23 -27.42 -3.80 -21.35
CA ARG A 23 -25.96 -3.66 -21.31
C ARG A 23 -25.56 -2.34 -21.97
N ARG A 24 -24.92 -1.44 -21.21
CA ARG A 24 -24.21 -0.28 -21.76
C ARG A 24 -22.86 -0.73 -22.31
N THR A 25 -22.10 0.16 -22.94
CA THR A 25 -20.84 -0.19 -23.64
C THR A 25 -19.92 -1.10 -22.81
N ASP A 26 -19.78 -0.89 -21.51
CA ASP A 26 -18.85 -1.57 -20.62
C ASP A 26 -19.38 -1.88 -19.20
N GLY A 27 -20.70 -1.88 -19.05
CA GLY A 27 -21.31 -2.17 -17.75
C GLY A 27 -22.81 -2.39 -17.83
N VAL A 28 -23.36 -2.79 -16.70
CA VAL A 28 -24.78 -3.01 -16.46
C VAL A 28 -25.22 -2.04 -15.37
N VAL A 29 -26.38 -1.41 -15.56
CA VAL A 29 -26.98 -0.53 -14.56
C VAL A 29 -28.19 -1.23 -13.99
N PHE A 30 -28.24 -1.40 -12.67
CA PHE A 30 -29.41 -1.88 -11.97
C PHE A 30 -30.17 -0.71 -11.39
N GLU A 31 -31.44 -0.57 -11.74
CA GLU A 31 -32.36 0.36 -11.08
C GLU A 31 -32.93 -0.30 -9.82
N LEU A 32 -32.86 0.40 -8.70
CA LEU A 32 -33.29 -0.08 -7.39
C LEU A 32 -34.67 0.44 -7.02
N HIS A 33 -35.48 -0.44 -6.46
CA HIS A 33 -36.82 -0.17 -5.96
C HIS A 33 -37.06 -0.88 -4.61
N GLY A 34 -38.13 -0.48 -3.90
CA GLY A 34 -38.48 -1.06 -2.60
C GLY A 34 -37.76 -0.36 -1.45
N ALA A 35 -37.05 -1.13 -0.62
CA ALA A 35 -36.33 -0.62 0.56
C ALA A 35 -35.16 0.33 0.22
N MET A 36 -34.74 0.37 -1.05
CA MET A 36 -33.71 1.25 -1.57
C MET A 36 -34.11 1.77 -2.96
N ARG A 37 -33.64 2.97 -3.32
CA ARG A 37 -33.92 3.67 -4.58
C ARG A 37 -32.63 4.19 -5.19
N GLY A 38 -32.59 4.38 -6.51
CA GLY A 38 -31.42 4.87 -7.25
C GLY A 38 -30.79 3.74 -8.07
N SER A 39 -29.51 3.86 -8.45
CA SER A 39 -28.87 2.91 -9.35
C SER A 39 -27.57 2.28 -8.81
N VAL A 40 -27.32 1.03 -9.19
CA VAL A 40 -26.03 0.36 -9.01
C VAL A 40 -25.38 0.15 -10.37
N HIS A 41 -24.15 0.64 -10.52
CA HIS A 41 -23.38 0.52 -11.74
C HIS A 41 -22.38 -0.61 -11.59
N VAL A 42 -22.46 -1.60 -12.46
CA VAL A 42 -21.59 -2.78 -12.42
C VAL A 42 -20.72 -2.81 -13.66
N THR A 43 -19.41 -2.76 -13.49
CA THR A 43 -18.42 -2.69 -14.59
C THR A 43 -17.32 -3.73 -14.42
N GLY A 44 -16.64 -4.06 -15.51
CA GLY A 44 -15.42 -4.86 -15.45
C GLY A 44 -14.24 -4.09 -14.86
N THR A 45 -13.35 -4.79 -14.16
CA THR A 45 -12.12 -4.21 -13.62
C THR A 45 -10.98 -5.21 -13.61
N HIS A 46 -9.77 -4.69 -13.37
CA HIS A 46 -8.56 -5.50 -13.28
C HIS A 46 -8.51 -6.33 -11.99
N HIS A 47 -7.75 -7.41 -12.03
CA HIS A 47 -7.43 -8.26 -10.89
C HIS A 47 -6.53 -7.50 -9.89
N PRO A 48 -6.62 -7.75 -8.58
CA PRO A 48 -5.87 -7.00 -7.57
C PRO A 48 -4.37 -7.29 -7.67
N TYR A 49 -4.01 -8.49 -8.12
CA TYR A 49 -2.62 -8.91 -8.32
C TYR A 49 -2.13 -8.78 -9.77
N TYR A 50 -3.05 -8.61 -10.72
CA TYR A 50 -2.73 -8.57 -12.15
C TYR A 50 -3.52 -7.44 -12.81
N TRP A 51 -2.89 -6.27 -12.85
CA TRP A 51 -3.50 -5.03 -13.29
C TRP A 51 -3.86 -5.03 -14.80
N ASP A 52 -3.24 -5.91 -15.61
CA ASP A 52 -3.55 -6.11 -17.03
C ASP A 52 -4.62 -7.18 -17.29
N GLN A 53 -4.99 -7.95 -16.26
CA GLN A 53 -6.02 -8.98 -16.32
C GLN A 53 -7.37 -8.42 -15.89
N PHE A 54 -8.21 -8.10 -16.87
CA PHE A 54 -9.60 -7.72 -16.64
C PHE A 54 -10.45 -8.95 -16.40
N THR A 55 -10.51 -9.38 -15.15
CA THR A 55 -11.22 -10.60 -14.74
C THR A 55 -12.20 -10.35 -13.60
N ALA A 56 -12.17 -9.17 -13.01
CA ALA A 56 -12.98 -8.81 -11.85
C ALA A 56 -14.20 -7.97 -12.23
N VAL A 57 -15.21 -7.95 -11.36
CA VAL A 57 -16.42 -7.13 -11.51
C VAL A 57 -16.51 -6.19 -10.34
N ARG A 58 -16.78 -4.90 -10.59
CA ARG A 58 -17.00 -3.89 -9.56
C ARG A 58 -18.41 -3.36 -9.63
N ALA A 59 -19.15 -3.44 -8.52
CA ALA A 59 -20.42 -2.76 -8.32
C ALA A 59 -20.19 -1.45 -7.54
N CYS A 60 -20.78 -0.36 -8.02
CA CYS A 60 -20.68 0.98 -7.45
C CYS A 60 -22.08 1.52 -7.14
N LEU A 61 -22.23 2.24 -6.03
CA LEU A 61 -23.43 3.03 -5.75
C LEU A 61 -23.40 4.32 -6.58
N GLY A 62 -24.39 4.49 -7.46
CA GLY A 62 -24.50 5.64 -8.37
C GLY A 62 -23.60 5.57 -9.61
N PRO A 63 -23.63 6.60 -10.49
CA PRO A 63 -23.05 6.59 -11.83
C PRO A 63 -21.51 6.57 -11.91
N LEU A 64 -20.82 6.23 -10.83
CA LEU A 64 -19.37 6.19 -10.83
C LEU A 64 -18.83 4.99 -11.62
N ASP A 65 -18.41 5.29 -12.84
CA ASP A 65 -17.08 4.84 -13.22
C ASP A 65 -16.13 5.31 -12.12
N ALA A 66 -15.44 4.40 -11.44
CA ALA A 66 -14.68 4.67 -10.21
C ALA A 66 -13.46 5.62 -10.37
N TYR A 67 -13.45 6.42 -11.43
CA TYR A 67 -12.43 7.39 -11.84
C TYR A 67 -13.00 8.65 -12.52
N GLU A 68 -14.30 8.80 -12.70
CA GLU A 68 -14.92 10.03 -13.21
C GLU A 68 -15.87 10.61 -12.16
N SER A 69 -15.87 11.94 -12.08
CA SER A 69 -16.55 12.84 -11.12
C SER A 69 -17.56 12.19 -10.18
N THR A 70 -17.41 12.45 -8.87
CA THR A 70 -18.44 12.21 -7.85
C THR A 70 -19.81 12.52 -8.42
N ALA A 71 -20.67 11.50 -8.51
CA ALA A 71 -22.05 11.67 -8.90
C ALA A 71 -22.67 12.77 -8.02
N PRO A 72 -23.47 13.69 -8.59
CA PRO A 72 -24.18 14.65 -7.77
C PRO A 72 -25.07 13.91 -6.76
N ASP A 73 -25.25 14.49 -5.57
CA ASP A 73 -25.81 13.76 -4.44
C ASP A 73 -27.25 13.27 -4.69
N ASP A 74 -28.00 13.94 -5.57
CA ASP A 74 -29.33 13.55 -6.03
C ASP A 74 -29.32 12.26 -6.86
N ALA A 75 -28.22 11.96 -7.56
CA ALA A 75 -28.03 10.73 -8.34
C ALA A 75 -27.53 9.53 -7.51
N LEU A 76 -27.26 9.72 -6.21
CA LEU A 76 -26.80 8.64 -5.34
C LEU A 76 -27.94 7.78 -4.81
N PRO A 77 -27.74 6.46 -4.68
CA PRO A 77 -28.73 5.57 -4.08
C PRO A 77 -29.06 5.92 -2.63
N ARG A 78 -30.33 5.72 -2.25
CA ARG A 78 -30.92 6.12 -0.97
C ARG A 78 -31.80 5.01 -0.42
N LEU A 79 -31.84 4.85 0.90
CA LEU A 79 -32.86 4.00 1.54
C LEU A 79 -34.24 4.63 1.38
N ALA A 80 -35.30 3.82 1.37
CA ALA A 80 -36.66 4.27 1.04
C ALA A 80 -37.17 5.44 1.90
N HIS A 81 -36.75 5.51 3.16
CA HIS A 81 -37.12 6.59 4.09
C HIS A 81 -35.94 7.51 4.45
N GLY A 82 -34.78 7.32 3.80
CA GLY A 82 -33.57 8.07 4.06
C GLY A 82 -33.42 9.30 3.15
N ARG A 83 -32.89 10.40 3.70
CA ARG A 83 -32.53 11.61 2.95
C ARG A 83 -31.06 11.66 2.53
N SER A 84 -30.27 10.65 2.86
CA SER A 84 -28.84 10.59 2.56
C SER A 84 -28.59 9.70 1.33
N GLY A 85 -27.85 10.23 0.36
CA GLY A 85 -27.26 9.43 -0.71
C GLY A 85 -26.04 8.67 -0.18
N TYR A 86 -25.77 7.48 -0.72
CA TYR A 86 -24.66 6.62 -0.31
C TYR A 86 -23.62 6.46 -1.41
N ARG A 87 -22.35 6.41 -1.02
CA ARG A 87 -21.19 6.21 -1.90
C ARG A 87 -20.41 4.98 -1.47
N GLY A 88 -19.69 4.40 -2.44
CA GLY A 88 -18.75 3.31 -2.24
C GLY A 88 -18.97 2.20 -3.27
N SER A 89 -18.16 1.15 -3.18
CA SER A 89 -18.13 0.10 -4.18
C SER A 89 -17.67 -1.23 -3.60
N LEU A 90 -18.12 -2.32 -4.20
CA LEU A 90 -17.65 -3.67 -3.92
C LEU A 90 -17.01 -4.23 -5.19
N THR A 91 -15.80 -4.78 -5.08
CA THR A 91 -15.17 -5.52 -6.18
C THR A 91 -15.16 -7.00 -5.85
N ARG A 92 -15.70 -7.80 -6.77
CA ARG A 92 -15.74 -9.26 -6.76
C ARG A 92 -14.67 -9.80 -7.70
N TYR A 93 -13.88 -10.73 -7.19
CA TYR A 93 -12.85 -11.43 -7.94
C TYR A 93 -13.32 -12.84 -8.34
N PRO A 94 -12.86 -13.38 -9.48
CA PRO A 94 -13.15 -14.77 -9.82
C PRO A 94 -12.50 -15.70 -8.79
N GLN A 95 -13.26 -16.69 -8.31
CA GLN A 95 -12.72 -17.76 -7.47
C GLN A 95 -11.66 -18.52 -8.26
N GLN A 96 -10.39 -18.27 -8.00
CA GLN A 96 -9.33 -19.07 -8.61
C GLN A 96 -8.59 -19.96 -7.62
N HIS A 97 -8.46 -19.64 -6.32
CA HIS A 97 -7.62 -20.45 -5.43
C HIS A 97 -8.02 -20.52 -3.94
N SER A 98 -9.14 -19.90 -3.54
CA SER A 98 -9.64 -19.96 -2.16
C SER A 98 -11.14 -20.28 -2.14
N GLU A 99 -11.55 -21.17 -1.24
CA GLU A 99 -12.97 -21.41 -0.92
C GLU A 99 -13.68 -20.13 -0.43
N ARG A 100 -12.90 -19.10 -0.07
CA ARG A 100 -13.39 -17.77 0.30
C ARG A 100 -13.53 -16.85 -0.92
N LEU A 101 -14.70 -16.25 -1.02
CA LEU A 101 -14.97 -15.13 -1.93
C LEU A 101 -14.11 -13.93 -1.48
N GLU A 102 -13.12 -13.53 -2.29
CA GLU A 102 -12.40 -12.29 -2.03
C GLU A 102 -13.25 -11.12 -2.51
N GLU A 103 -13.70 -10.30 -1.56
CA GLU A 103 -14.40 -9.05 -1.80
C GLU A 103 -13.56 -7.91 -1.25
N SER A 104 -13.34 -6.89 -2.07
CA SER A 104 -12.82 -5.63 -1.55
C SER A 104 -13.93 -4.60 -1.55
N VAL A 105 -14.27 -4.11 -0.36
CA VAL A 105 -15.25 -3.04 -0.17
C VAL A 105 -14.46 -1.73 -0.05
N HIS A 106 -14.67 -0.82 -0.99
CA HIS A 106 -14.24 0.56 -0.84
C HIS A 106 -15.18 1.26 0.16
N PRO A 107 -14.66 2.13 1.06
CA PRO A 107 -15.41 2.60 2.22
C PRO A 107 -16.82 3.07 1.84
N LEU A 108 -17.82 2.43 2.45
CA LEU A 108 -19.20 2.83 2.31
C LEU A 108 -19.46 4.01 3.24
N SER A 109 -19.99 5.09 2.69
CA SER A 109 -20.24 6.33 3.43
C SER A 109 -21.46 7.06 2.88
N THR A 110 -21.98 8.01 3.66
CA THR A 110 -22.96 8.97 3.15
C THR A 110 -22.29 9.97 2.20
N ALA A 111 -23.08 10.65 1.38
CA ALA A 111 -22.62 11.76 0.53
C ALA A 111 -21.85 12.85 1.32
N ALA A 112 -22.25 13.09 2.57
CA ALA A 112 -21.62 14.01 3.50
C ALA A 112 -20.35 13.45 4.19
N GLY A 113 -19.91 12.23 3.85
CA GLY A 113 -18.71 11.61 4.43
C GLY A 113 -18.91 10.98 5.81
N ASN A 114 -20.13 10.94 6.34
CA ASN A 114 -20.40 10.33 7.64
C ASN A 114 -20.35 8.80 7.57
N GLU A 115 -19.94 8.19 8.69
CA GLU A 115 -20.01 6.74 8.91
C GLU A 115 -21.45 6.21 8.85
N LEU A 116 -21.56 4.94 8.50
CA LEU A 116 -22.83 4.26 8.36
C LEU A 116 -23.20 3.49 9.62
N SER A 117 -24.50 3.43 9.93
CA SER A 117 -24.97 2.46 10.92
C SER A 117 -24.71 1.03 10.44
N PRO A 118 -24.48 0.06 11.34
CA PRO A 118 -24.23 -1.34 10.96
C PRO A 118 -25.30 -1.90 10.02
N LYS A 119 -26.57 -1.64 10.33
CA LYS A 119 -27.73 -2.02 9.51
C LYS A 119 -27.65 -1.47 8.08
N THR A 120 -27.21 -0.22 7.92
CA THR A 120 -27.07 0.42 6.61
C THR A 120 -25.90 -0.18 5.84
N TYR A 121 -24.76 -0.38 6.51
CA TYR A 121 -23.58 -1.00 5.92
C TYR A 121 -23.90 -2.41 5.37
N GLU A 122 -24.58 -3.24 6.16
CA GLU A 122 -25.02 -4.58 5.74
C GLU A 122 -25.97 -4.53 4.54
N THR A 123 -26.94 -3.60 4.57
CA THR A 123 -27.90 -3.41 3.47
C THR A 123 -27.19 -3.06 2.16
N LEU A 124 -26.30 -2.04 2.19
CA LEU A 124 -25.56 -1.61 1.00
C LEU A 124 -24.63 -2.71 0.47
N THR A 125 -23.96 -3.43 1.38
CA THR A 125 -23.07 -4.53 1.02
C THR A 125 -23.84 -5.66 0.36
N ALA A 126 -25.00 -6.06 0.91
CA ALA A 126 -25.85 -7.09 0.33
C ALA A 126 -26.32 -6.72 -1.08
N VAL A 127 -26.74 -5.47 -1.30
CA VAL A 127 -27.16 -4.96 -2.62
C VAL A 127 -26.00 -4.98 -3.61
N LEU A 128 -24.84 -4.44 -3.24
CA LEU A 128 -23.66 -4.40 -4.10
C LEU A 128 -23.17 -5.80 -4.48
N ARG A 129 -23.15 -6.73 -3.51
CA ARG A 129 -22.79 -8.13 -3.72
C ARG A 129 -23.75 -8.79 -4.70
N ALA A 130 -25.05 -8.72 -4.45
CA ALA A 130 -26.05 -9.34 -5.33
C ALA A 130 -25.97 -8.82 -6.78
N CYS A 131 -25.76 -7.52 -6.98
CA CYS A 131 -25.58 -6.93 -8.30
C CYS A 131 -24.28 -7.39 -8.98
N ALA A 132 -23.16 -7.44 -8.24
CA ALA A 132 -21.89 -7.94 -8.77
C ALA A 132 -21.99 -9.43 -9.17
N ASP A 133 -22.66 -10.23 -8.34
CA ASP A 133 -22.90 -11.65 -8.54
C ASP A 133 -23.75 -11.92 -9.77
N ALA A 134 -24.80 -11.12 -9.98
CA ALA A 134 -25.63 -11.22 -11.15
C ALA A 134 -24.83 -10.99 -12.43
N VAL A 135 -23.99 -9.95 -12.48
CA VAL A 135 -23.14 -9.67 -13.65
C VAL A 135 -22.05 -10.72 -13.85
N ALA A 136 -21.47 -11.23 -12.77
CA ALA A 136 -20.46 -12.29 -12.83
C ALA A 136 -20.99 -13.61 -13.43
N ARG A 137 -22.31 -13.81 -13.46
CA ARG A 137 -22.98 -14.99 -14.05
C ARG A 137 -23.54 -14.75 -15.46
N ARG A 138 -23.36 -13.57 -16.05
CA ARG A 138 -23.89 -13.27 -17.40
C ARG A 138 -23.02 -13.90 -18.49
N ASP A 139 -23.69 -14.35 -19.55
CA ASP A 139 -23.02 -14.88 -20.75
C ASP A 139 -22.19 -13.81 -21.49
N ASP A 140 -22.57 -12.53 -21.35
CA ASP A 140 -21.89 -11.39 -21.98
C ASP A 140 -20.76 -10.78 -21.11
N LEU A 141 -20.40 -11.41 -19.98
CA LEU A 141 -19.32 -10.97 -19.10
C LEU A 141 -17.99 -10.76 -19.86
N PRO A 142 -17.54 -11.65 -20.78
CA PRO A 142 -16.32 -11.43 -21.55
C PRO A 142 -16.32 -10.11 -22.34
N GLN A 143 -17.48 -9.71 -22.89
CA GLN A 143 -17.65 -8.46 -23.62
C GLN A 143 -17.62 -7.25 -22.68
N ILE A 144 -18.20 -7.35 -21.48
CA ILE A 144 -18.13 -6.32 -20.44
C ILE A 144 -16.68 -6.09 -20.00
N LEU A 145 -15.94 -7.17 -19.72
CA LEU A 145 -14.52 -7.12 -19.33
C LEU A 145 -13.65 -6.52 -20.43
N LYS A 146 -13.86 -6.93 -21.69
CA LYS A 146 -13.15 -6.39 -22.86
C LYS A 146 -13.42 -4.89 -23.05
N SER A 147 -14.67 -4.45 -22.90
CA SER A 147 -15.03 -3.04 -23.10
C SER A 147 -14.50 -2.18 -21.95
N SER A 148 -14.58 -2.68 -20.72
CA SER A 148 -13.98 -2.03 -19.54
C SER A 148 -12.47 -1.87 -19.69
N ARG A 149 -11.81 -2.89 -20.25
CA ARG A 149 -10.39 -2.85 -20.58
C ARG A 149 -10.08 -1.74 -21.58
N LEU A 150 -10.81 -1.66 -22.68
CA LEU A 150 -10.62 -0.61 -23.69
C LEU A 150 -10.79 0.79 -23.10
N ARG A 151 -11.83 1.00 -22.27
CA ARG A 151 -12.05 2.27 -21.58
C ARG A 151 -10.91 2.64 -20.63
N LYS A 152 -10.45 1.70 -19.80
CA LYS A 152 -9.47 1.99 -18.73
C LYS A 152 -8.03 2.05 -19.23
N THR A 153 -7.69 1.33 -20.32
CA THR A 153 -6.30 1.20 -20.81
C THR A 153 -5.60 2.56 -21.04
N PRO A 154 -6.21 3.58 -21.66
CA PRO A 154 -5.55 4.87 -21.85
C PRO A 154 -5.16 5.57 -20.52
N LYS A 155 -6.05 5.52 -19.52
CA LYS A 155 -5.77 6.09 -18.18
C LYS A 155 -4.63 5.34 -17.49
N LEU A 156 -4.63 4.01 -17.59
CA LEU A 156 -3.55 3.15 -17.07
C LEU A 156 -2.21 3.44 -17.74
N LEU A 157 -2.18 3.60 -19.06
CA LEU A 157 -0.96 3.96 -19.79
C LEU A 157 -0.42 5.33 -19.38
N ARG A 158 -1.29 6.32 -19.15
CA ARG A 158 -0.87 7.63 -18.62
C ARG A 158 -0.26 7.50 -17.23
N PHE A 159 -0.90 6.74 -16.34
CA PHE A 159 -0.37 6.48 -15.00
C PHE A 159 1.01 5.81 -15.05
N LEU A 160 1.18 4.76 -15.85
CA LEU A 160 2.46 4.05 -15.96
C LEU A 160 3.56 4.93 -16.56
N SER A 161 3.21 5.79 -17.51
CA SER A 161 4.15 6.77 -18.07
C SER A 161 4.62 7.76 -17.01
N TRP A 162 3.69 8.31 -16.22
CA TRP A 162 4.02 9.18 -15.09
C TRP A 162 4.87 8.45 -14.03
N ALA A 163 4.46 7.25 -13.63
CA ALA A 163 5.14 6.45 -12.61
C ALA A 163 6.56 6.06 -13.04
N THR A 164 6.76 5.78 -14.34
CA THR A 164 8.09 5.55 -14.92
C THR A 164 8.97 6.79 -14.78
N ALA A 165 8.46 7.96 -15.19
CA ALA A 165 9.20 9.21 -15.11
C ALA A 165 9.57 9.58 -13.66
N GLU A 166 8.64 9.39 -12.73
CA GLU A 166 8.88 9.64 -11.31
C GLU A 166 9.94 8.69 -10.71
N ALA A 167 9.87 7.40 -11.05
CA ALA A 167 10.85 6.41 -10.61
C ALA A 167 12.25 6.70 -11.20
N ASP A 168 12.34 7.09 -12.49
CA ASP A 168 13.60 7.51 -13.10
C ASP A 168 14.18 8.76 -12.43
N ALA A 169 13.36 9.79 -12.20
CA ALA A 169 13.79 11.01 -11.53
C ALA A 169 14.30 10.74 -10.11
N THR A 170 13.58 9.89 -9.37
CA THR A 170 14.00 9.46 -8.02
C THR A 170 15.30 8.65 -8.08
N ALA A 171 15.45 7.73 -9.04
CA ALA A 171 16.68 6.97 -9.21
C ALA A 171 17.90 7.86 -9.50
N VAL A 172 17.74 8.89 -10.35
CA VAL A 172 18.80 9.87 -10.65
C VAL A 172 19.15 10.66 -9.39
N ARG A 173 18.15 11.15 -8.65
CA ARG A 173 18.35 11.89 -7.39
C ARG A 173 19.10 11.04 -6.35
N CYS A 174 18.67 9.79 -6.15
CA CYS A 174 19.35 8.88 -5.23
C CYS A 174 20.78 8.54 -5.68
N ALA A 175 21.02 8.35 -6.98
CA ALA A 175 22.36 8.10 -7.48
C ALA A 175 23.31 9.29 -7.25
N ALA A 176 22.81 10.52 -7.43
CA ALA A 176 23.57 11.73 -7.13
C ALA A 176 23.90 11.84 -5.63
N GLU A 177 22.95 11.57 -4.74
CA GLU A 177 23.16 11.54 -3.29
C GLU A 177 24.18 10.46 -2.87
N ALA A 178 24.10 9.26 -3.46
CA ALA A 178 25.05 8.19 -3.21
C ALA A 178 26.48 8.58 -3.62
N GLN A 179 26.63 9.22 -4.78
CA GLN A 179 27.92 9.69 -5.27
C GLN A 179 28.48 10.83 -4.39
N ALA A 180 27.63 11.79 -4.00
CA ALA A 180 28.02 12.87 -3.11
C ALA A 180 28.49 12.33 -1.74
N ALA A 181 27.72 11.44 -1.13
CA ALA A 181 28.07 10.82 0.14
C ALA A 181 29.37 9.99 0.05
N SER A 182 29.62 9.30 -1.07
CA SER A 182 30.85 8.53 -1.27
C SER A 182 32.09 9.42 -1.35
N ARG A 183 31.99 10.55 -2.08
CA ARG A 183 33.07 11.55 -2.17
C ARG A 183 33.35 12.17 -0.79
N GLU A 184 32.28 12.55 -0.09
CA GLU A 184 32.37 13.14 1.24
C GLU A 184 32.99 12.16 2.25
N LEU A 185 32.64 10.88 2.19
CA LEU A 185 33.25 9.84 3.02
C LEU A 185 34.74 9.75 2.77
N THR A 186 35.16 9.71 1.50
CA THR A 186 36.58 9.61 1.15
C THR A 186 37.36 10.82 1.66
N HIS A 187 36.81 12.02 1.48
CA HIS A 187 37.42 13.26 1.98
C HIS A 187 37.51 13.26 3.51
N SER A 188 36.42 12.92 4.19
CA SER A 188 36.35 12.92 5.66
C SER A 188 37.27 11.88 6.28
N THR A 189 37.36 10.67 5.69
CA THR A 189 38.30 9.64 6.14
C THR A 189 39.75 10.07 5.96
N ALA A 190 40.10 10.73 4.85
CA ALA A 190 41.44 11.27 4.65
C ALA A 190 41.79 12.34 5.70
N LEU A 191 40.84 13.25 5.99
CA LEU A 191 40.99 14.27 7.02
C LEU A 191 41.15 13.65 8.42
N TRP A 192 40.38 12.60 8.73
CA TRP A 192 40.48 11.90 10.01
C TRP A 192 41.87 11.30 10.20
N TRP A 193 42.44 10.65 9.18
CA TRP A 193 43.81 10.13 9.24
C TRP A 193 44.88 11.21 9.32
N ALA A 194 44.65 12.39 8.75
CA ALA A 194 45.54 13.54 8.92
C ALA A 194 45.51 14.06 10.37
N ILE A 195 44.32 14.23 10.95
CA ILE A 195 44.13 14.67 12.34
C ILE A 195 44.72 13.64 13.32
N ALA A 196 44.49 12.35 13.10
CA ALA A 196 45.08 11.29 13.91
C ALA A 196 46.62 11.35 13.95
N ARG A 197 47.26 11.58 12.79
CA ARG A 197 48.72 11.78 12.68
C ARG A 197 49.20 13.07 13.36
N MET A 198 48.41 14.13 13.33
CA MET A 198 48.74 15.36 14.06
C MET A 198 48.66 15.14 15.58
N VAL A 199 47.66 14.41 16.07
CA VAL A 199 47.53 14.10 17.51
C VAL A 199 48.73 13.31 18.03
N THR A 200 49.26 12.36 17.25
CA THR A 200 50.43 11.57 17.68
C THR A 200 51.72 12.37 17.74
N THR A 201 51.82 13.45 16.95
CA THR A 201 53.01 14.32 16.93
C THR A 201 52.86 15.52 17.87
N HIS A 202 51.64 16.05 18.03
CA HIS A 202 51.30 17.24 18.80
C HIS A 202 49.92 17.02 19.48
N PRO A 203 49.89 16.42 20.68
CA PRO A 203 48.63 16.12 21.35
C PRO A 203 47.91 17.42 21.72
N HIS A 204 46.75 17.65 21.10
CA HIS A 204 45.92 18.84 21.35
C HIS A 204 44.48 18.41 21.66
N PRO A 205 43.85 18.92 22.73
CA PRO A 205 42.55 18.47 23.21
C PRO A 205 41.42 18.66 22.18
N VAL A 206 41.47 19.72 21.37
CA VAL A 206 40.49 19.94 20.29
C VAL A 206 40.57 18.88 19.20
N LEU A 207 41.78 18.41 18.85
CA LEU A 207 41.95 17.37 17.83
C LEU A 207 41.40 16.02 18.33
N LEU A 208 41.54 15.74 19.63
CA LEU A 208 40.91 14.57 20.26
C LEU A 208 39.38 14.63 20.20
N LEU A 209 38.78 15.82 20.40
CA LEU A 209 37.33 16.00 20.28
C LEU A 209 36.80 15.76 18.86
N MET A 210 37.58 16.10 17.83
CA MET A 210 37.20 15.83 16.43
C MET A 210 37.25 14.33 16.07
N LEU A 211 38.15 13.57 16.71
CA LEU A 211 38.30 12.12 16.51
C LEU A 211 37.35 11.28 17.37
N ALA A 212 36.85 11.84 18.48
CA ALA A 212 35.90 11.18 19.38
C ALA A 212 34.53 11.01 18.73
N ASP A 213 33.80 9.94 19.06
CA ASP A 213 32.44 9.70 18.54
C ASP A 213 31.40 10.61 19.23
N ARG A 214 31.29 11.85 18.75
CA ARG A 214 30.34 12.88 19.24
C ARG A 214 29.47 13.44 18.11
N GLU A 215 28.33 14.01 18.46
CA GLU A 215 27.28 14.43 17.51
C GLU A 215 27.75 15.38 16.40
N ASP A 216 28.79 16.18 16.65
CA ASP A 216 29.41 17.11 15.68
C ASP A 216 30.85 16.74 15.29
N SER A 217 31.27 15.51 15.60
CA SER A 217 32.63 15.06 15.32
C SER A 217 32.81 14.59 13.88
N LEU A 218 34.06 14.61 13.42
CA LEU A 218 34.44 14.03 12.14
C LEU A 218 34.21 12.51 12.13
N ALA A 219 34.43 11.84 13.26
CA ALA A 219 34.16 10.40 13.40
C ALA A 219 32.68 10.07 13.18
N ARG A 220 31.77 10.85 13.78
CA ARG A 220 30.33 10.68 13.59
C ARG A 220 29.90 11.00 12.17
N HIS A 221 30.45 12.05 11.55
CA HIS A 221 30.19 12.38 10.15
C HIS A 221 30.61 11.25 9.20
N ILE A 222 31.78 10.63 9.41
CA ILE A 222 32.23 9.45 8.67
C ILE A 222 31.26 8.29 8.84
N GLN A 223 30.84 7.97 10.07
CA GLN A 223 29.84 6.92 10.32
C GLN A 223 28.55 7.20 9.55
N VAL A 224 28.12 8.48 9.50
CA VAL A 224 26.92 8.87 8.77
C VAL A 224 27.06 8.62 7.27
N MET A 225 28.16 9.07 6.68
CA MET A 225 28.39 8.90 5.24
C MET A 225 28.58 7.44 4.85
N ALA A 226 29.20 6.63 5.73
CA ALA A 226 29.40 5.20 5.53
C ALA A 226 28.09 4.42 5.39
N TRP A 227 27.00 4.86 6.03
CA TRP A 227 25.67 4.26 5.79
C TRP A 227 24.90 4.96 4.67
N LYS A 228 25.08 6.29 4.52
CA LYS A 228 24.32 7.10 3.57
C LYS A 228 24.60 6.68 2.12
N ALA A 229 25.87 6.47 1.77
CA ALA A 229 26.24 6.10 0.40
C ALA A 229 25.63 4.75 -0.07
N PRO A 230 25.80 3.63 0.67
CA PRO A 230 25.16 2.36 0.31
C PRO A 230 23.63 2.43 0.27
N TYR A 231 23.02 3.13 1.24
CA TYR A 231 21.58 3.29 1.30
C TYR A 231 21.01 3.93 0.04
N TYR A 232 21.57 5.07 -0.39
CA TYR A 232 21.09 5.75 -1.60
C TYR A 232 21.43 5.00 -2.88
N PHE A 233 22.52 4.22 -2.88
CA PHE A 233 22.86 3.35 -4.01
C PHE A 233 21.83 2.21 -4.19
N GLU A 234 21.48 1.51 -3.11
CA GLU A 234 20.43 0.50 -3.12
C GLU A 234 19.09 1.10 -3.57
N ARG A 235 18.72 2.25 -3.00
CA ARG A 235 17.50 2.98 -3.38
C ARG A 235 17.45 3.36 -4.86
N ALA A 236 18.56 3.84 -5.41
CA ALA A 236 18.65 4.16 -6.84
C ALA A 236 18.45 2.92 -7.71
N THR A 237 18.98 1.77 -7.27
CA THR A 237 18.84 0.49 -7.97
C THR A 237 17.40 -0.02 -7.94
N GLU A 238 16.75 0.06 -6.78
CA GLU A 238 15.33 -0.30 -6.61
C GLU A 238 14.41 0.54 -7.52
N GLU A 239 14.63 1.85 -7.58
CA GLU A 239 13.81 2.76 -8.39
C GLU A 239 14.05 2.56 -9.89
N ARG A 240 15.29 2.25 -10.32
CA ARG A 240 15.54 1.82 -11.71
C ARG A 240 14.80 0.53 -12.05
N ALA A 241 14.86 -0.46 -11.16
CA ALA A 241 14.14 -1.71 -11.35
C ALA A 241 12.62 -1.47 -11.41
N ARG A 242 12.10 -0.54 -10.60
CA ARG A 242 10.70 -0.12 -10.62
C ARG A 242 10.31 0.55 -11.94
N ALA A 243 11.14 1.48 -12.45
CA ALA A 243 10.93 2.10 -13.75
C ALA A 243 10.93 1.06 -14.89
N VAL A 244 11.86 0.09 -14.88
CA VAL A 244 11.89 -1.01 -15.86
C VAL A 244 10.60 -1.84 -15.81
N ARG A 245 10.10 -2.17 -14.60
CA ARG A 245 8.82 -2.87 -14.45
C ARG A 245 7.67 -2.07 -15.06
N PHE A 246 7.52 -0.79 -14.73
CA PHE A 246 6.46 0.06 -15.30
C PHE A 246 6.53 0.16 -16.83
N ARG A 247 7.73 0.20 -17.42
CA ARG A 247 7.89 0.15 -18.88
C ARG A 247 7.47 -1.19 -19.47
N GLY A 248 7.88 -2.30 -18.85
CA GLY A 248 7.48 -3.65 -19.28
C GLY A 248 5.97 -3.84 -19.21
N GLU A 249 5.36 -3.32 -18.15
CA GLU A 249 3.92 -3.27 -17.95
C GLU A 249 3.22 -2.46 -19.05
N ALA A 250 3.67 -1.23 -19.31
CA ALA A 250 3.12 -0.39 -20.37
C ALA A 250 3.28 -1.02 -21.75
N ALA A 251 4.39 -1.73 -22.01
CA ALA A 251 4.59 -2.48 -23.24
C ALA A 251 3.60 -3.65 -23.38
N SER A 252 3.39 -4.43 -22.31
CA SER A 252 2.42 -5.51 -22.26
C SER A 252 1.00 -5.02 -22.56
N LEU A 253 0.58 -3.89 -21.97
CA LEU A 253 -0.72 -3.32 -22.30
C LEU A 253 -0.86 -2.93 -23.76
N ARG A 254 0.18 -2.31 -24.33
CA ARG A 254 0.17 -1.89 -25.73
C ARG A 254 0.06 -3.10 -26.65
N THR A 255 0.87 -4.14 -26.45
CA THR A 255 0.83 -5.34 -27.32
C THR A 255 -0.51 -6.05 -27.26
N GLN A 256 -1.09 -6.17 -26.07
CA GLN A 256 -2.42 -6.77 -25.90
C GLN A 256 -3.55 -5.93 -26.55
N GLY A 257 -3.35 -4.61 -26.72
CA GLY A 257 -4.25 -3.75 -27.50
C GLY A 257 -4.14 -3.93 -29.02
N HIS A 258 -2.96 -4.30 -29.53
CA HIS A 258 -2.70 -4.44 -30.97
C HIS A 258 -2.98 -5.85 -31.51
N SER A 259 -2.75 -6.91 -30.72
CA SER A 259 -2.87 -8.31 -31.17
C SER A 259 -4.30 -8.80 -31.46
N ARG A 260 -5.31 -7.92 -31.46
CA ARG A 260 -6.71 -8.31 -31.76
C ARG A 260 -7.41 -7.46 -32.81
N ALA A 261 -6.71 -6.50 -33.42
CA ALA A 261 -7.19 -5.83 -34.64
C ALA A 261 -6.97 -6.70 -35.90
N ALA A 262 -6.17 -7.77 -35.80
CA ALA A 262 -5.92 -8.71 -36.89
C ALA A 262 -6.22 -10.15 -36.43
N GLY A 263 -7.29 -10.75 -36.96
CA GLY A 263 -7.43 -12.20 -37.04
C GLY A 263 -8.21 -12.89 -35.91
N GLY A 264 -9.26 -13.62 -36.32
CA GLY A 264 -10.09 -14.44 -35.45
C GLY A 264 -9.36 -15.61 -34.79
N GLU A 265 -9.95 -16.03 -33.68
CA GLU A 265 -10.01 -17.40 -33.16
C GLU A 265 -8.87 -18.35 -33.56
N ARG A 266 -7.81 -18.36 -32.75
CA ARG A 266 -7.03 -19.58 -32.50
C ARG A 266 -6.51 -19.56 -31.07
N SER A 267 -7.13 -20.42 -30.27
CA SER A 267 -6.60 -20.92 -29.01
C SER A 267 -5.13 -21.33 -29.19
N ARG A 268 -4.21 -20.62 -28.53
CA ARG A 268 -2.87 -21.11 -28.25
C ARG A 268 -2.68 -21.07 -26.75
N ARG A 269 -2.54 -22.27 -26.18
CA ARG A 269 -1.94 -22.50 -24.87
C ARG A 269 -0.60 -21.75 -24.83
N CYS A 270 -0.52 -20.68 -24.05
CA CYS A 270 0.76 -20.19 -23.58
C CYS A 270 1.14 -21.06 -22.38
N GLY A 271 2.30 -21.69 -22.46
CA GLY A 271 2.78 -22.69 -21.53
C GLY A 271 2.79 -22.19 -20.09
N ALA A 272 2.35 -23.08 -19.19
CA ALA A 272 2.56 -22.94 -17.77
C ALA A 272 4.06 -22.82 -17.49
N VAL A 273 4.47 -21.69 -16.92
CA VAL A 273 5.73 -21.59 -16.17
C VAL A 273 5.48 -22.30 -14.83
N PRO A 274 6.35 -23.22 -14.39
CA PRO A 274 6.09 -24.02 -13.19
C PRO A 274 6.00 -23.14 -11.93
N VAL A 275 5.00 -23.45 -11.11
CA VAL A 275 4.52 -22.75 -9.90
C VAL A 275 5.47 -22.94 -8.70
N LYS A 276 6.79 -22.89 -8.89
CA LYS A 276 7.76 -23.08 -7.79
C LYS A 276 8.79 -21.98 -7.56
N GLU A 277 8.63 -20.81 -8.20
CA GLU A 277 9.49 -19.64 -7.95
C GLU A 277 8.71 -18.33 -7.73
N LEU A 278 7.48 -18.40 -7.19
CA LEU A 278 6.60 -17.22 -7.00
C LEU A 278 6.29 -16.90 -5.53
N GLU A 279 7.29 -17.03 -4.65
CA GLU A 279 7.37 -16.20 -3.43
C GLU A 279 8.63 -15.33 -3.59
N PRO A 280 8.56 -13.98 -3.65
CA PRO A 280 7.56 -13.07 -3.09
C PRO A 280 7.00 -12.04 -4.11
N ILE A 281 5.73 -12.16 -4.52
CA ILE A 281 5.05 -11.18 -5.41
C ILE A 281 4.12 -10.21 -4.65
N TYR A 282 4.07 -10.29 -3.32
CA TYR A 282 3.19 -9.42 -2.50
C TYR A 282 3.80 -8.06 -2.08
N GLY A 283 4.88 -7.61 -2.72
CA GLY A 283 5.59 -6.37 -2.37
C GLY A 283 5.32 -5.15 -3.26
N ILE A 284 4.43 -5.22 -4.25
CA ILE A 284 4.41 -4.23 -5.37
C ILE A 284 3.55 -2.97 -5.10
N MET A 285 2.87 -2.87 -3.96
CA MET A 285 2.29 -1.62 -3.49
C MET A 285 2.61 -1.38 -2.02
N LYS A 286 3.87 -1.03 -1.74
CA LYS A 286 4.27 -0.39 -0.49
C LYS A 286 5.69 0.15 -0.58
N HIS A 287 5.89 1.31 0.05
CA HIS A 287 7.15 2.06 0.27
C HIS A 287 7.64 2.93 -0.90
N VAL A 288 7.90 4.23 -0.68
CA VAL A 288 8.57 4.87 0.45
C VAL A 288 8.07 6.32 0.64
N GLU A 289 7.91 6.75 1.89
CA GLU A 289 8.18 8.14 2.28
C GLU A 289 9.22 8.13 3.41
N LEU A 290 10.41 8.64 3.10
CA LEU A 290 11.36 9.15 4.10
C LEU A 290 11.41 10.66 3.87
N SER A 291 10.51 11.37 4.53
CA SER A 291 10.63 12.82 4.66
C SER A 291 11.57 13.10 5.83
N ALA A 292 12.85 13.35 5.51
CA ALA A 292 13.69 14.17 6.39
C ALA A 292 13.26 15.63 6.18
N GLY A 293 12.08 15.98 6.70
CA GLY A 293 11.64 17.36 6.78
C GLY A 293 12.43 18.09 7.87
N ARG A 294 13.03 19.23 7.51
CA ARG A 294 13.58 20.22 8.44
C ARG A 294 12.51 20.63 9.46
N THR A 295 12.42 19.94 10.60
CA THR A 295 11.89 20.42 11.89
C THR A 295 12.06 19.28 12.88
N GLY A 296 12.76 19.51 13.99
CA GLY A 296 13.18 18.47 14.94
C GLY A 296 12.04 17.63 15.52
N ARG A 297 11.80 16.45 14.95
CA ARG A 297 10.99 15.38 15.55
C ARG A 297 11.67 14.02 15.35
N HIS A 298 11.45 13.20 16.37
CA HIS A 298 12.04 11.91 16.76
C HIS A 298 12.57 10.99 15.65
N PRO A 299 13.63 10.19 15.91
CA PRO A 299 14.16 9.20 14.98
C PRO A 299 13.09 8.14 14.64
N MET A 300 12.87 7.90 13.34
CA MET A 300 11.81 7.01 12.83
C MET A 300 12.44 5.76 12.18
N ALA A 301 11.97 4.57 12.60
CA ALA A 301 12.27 3.27 12.01
C ALA A 301 11.04 2.74 11.29
N SER A 302 11.18 1.96 10.21
CA SER A 302 10.04 1.33 9.52
C SER A 302 10.35 -0.11 9.11
N PHE A 303 9.49 -1.06 9.47
CA PHE A 303 9.47 -2.44 8.95
C PHE A 303 8.06 -2.85 8.52
N ASP A 304 7.99 -3.82 7.63
CA ASP A 304 6.75 -4.24 6.99
C ASP A 304 5.93 -5.28 7.76
N HIS A 305 4.60 -5.09 7.72
CA HIS A 305 3.52 -5.98 8.16
C HIS A 305 3.37 -6.13 9.69
N VAL A 306 2.34 -5.49 10.24
CA VAL A 306 1.89 -5.64 11.63
C VAL A 306 1.01 -6.90 11.70
N THR A 307 1.62 -8.08 11.91
CA THR A 307 0.90 -9.35 12.14
C THR A 307 1.12 -9.84 13.57
N PRO A 308 0.23 -10.67 14.15
CA PRO A 308 0.43 -11.23 15.49
C PRO A 308 1.78 -11.96 15.62
N GLN A 309 2.19 -12.69 14.59
CA GLN A 309 3.50 -13.36 14.53
C GLN A 309 4.68 -12.37 14.61
N ARG A 310 4.60 -11.22 13.91
CA ARG A 310 5.64 -10.19 13.97
C ARG A 310 5.67 -9.48 15.33
N CYS A 311 4.54 -9.36 16.01
CA CYS A 311 4.46 -8.84 17.38
C CYS A 311 5.18 -9.76 18.37
N VAL A 312 4.96 -11.08 18.25
CA VAL A 312 5.68 -12.09 19.04
C VAL A 312 7.18 -12.05 18.75
N GLN A 313 7.59 -11.88 17.49
CA GLN A 313 9.01 -11.75 17.13
C GLN A 313 9.65 -10.47 17.69
N LEU A 314 8.94 -9.35 17.71
CA LEU A 314 9.39 -8.11 18.34
C LEU A 314 9.65 -8.33 19.83
N GLY A 315 8.70 -8.95 20.53
CA GLY A 315 8.87 -9.28 21.95
C GLY A 315 10.08 -10.19 22.21
N ARG A 316 10.25 -11.24 21.39
CA ARG A 316 11.44 -12.12 21.47
C ARG A 316 12.74 -11.38 21.22
N ALA A 317 12.78 -10.48 20.23
CA ALA A 317 13.97 -9.70 19.91
C ALA A 317 14.36 -8.74 21.06
N LEU A 318 13.38 -8.11 21.71
CA LEU A 318 13.61 -7.26 22.88
C LEU A 318 14.11 -8.07 24.09
N THR A 319 13.51 -9.24 24.35
CA THR A 319 13.99 -10.17 25.38
C THR A 319 15.42 -10.65 25.10
N ALA A 320 15.72 -11.03 23.86
CA ALA A 320 17.05 -11.49 23.45
C ALA A 320 18.11 -10.36 23.55
N ALA A 321 17.70 -9.11 23.35
CA ALA A 321 18.54 -7.94 23.55
C ALA A 321 18.75 -7.58 25.04
N GLY A 322 18.18 -8.35 25.97
CA GLY A 322 18.27 -8.08 27.41
C GLY A 322 17.52 -6.83 27.85
N LEU A 323 16.56 -6.36 27.05
CA LEU A 323 15.82 -5.14 27.32
C LEU A 323 14.52 -5.48 28.07
N PRO A 324 14.24 -4.86 29.23
CA PRO A 324 12.94 -4.98 29.87
C PRO A 324 11.88 -4.34 28.97
N TRP A 325 10.79 -5.05 28.70
CA TRP A 325 9.69 -4.57 27.88
C TRP A 325 8.34 -5.10 28.37
N HIS A 326 7.28 -4.37 28.03
CA HIS A 326 5.89 -4.75 28.24
C HIS A 326 5.04 -4.25 27.09
N ASP A 327 3.89 -4.87 26.84
CA ASP A 327 2.91 -4.38 25.88
C ASP A 327 1.63 -3.90 26.58
N ASN A 328 0.73 -3.28 25.81
CA ASN A 328 -0.55 -2.77 26.29
C ASN A 328 -1.70 -3.80 26.22
N GLY A 329 -1.41 -5.10 26.06
CA GLY A 329 -2.40 -6.17 26.07
C GLY A 329 -3.19 -6.37 24.77
N HIS A 330 -2.91 -5.61 23.72
CA HIS A 330 -3.62 -5.68 22.43
C HIS A 330 -2.95 -6.65 21.43
N GLN A 331 -2.42 -7.79 21.89
CA GLN A 331 -1.70 -8.73 21.02
C GLN A 331 -2.59 -9.32 19.90
N GLU A 332 -3.88 -9.48 20.18
CA GLU A 332 -4.89 -9.96 19.22
C GLU A 332 -5.37 -8.87 18.24
N ASP A 333 -5.05 -7.60 18.53
CA ASP A 333 -5.37 -6.48 17.65
C ASP A 333 -4.12 -5.63 17.36
N PRO A 334 -3.25 -6.12 16.45
CA PRO A 334 -1.92 -5.58 16.24
C PRO A 334 -1.89 -4.10 15.86
N GLN A 335 -2.97 -3.55 15.32
CA GLN A 335 -3.07 -2.13 14.94
C GLN A 335 -3.17 -1.18 16.15
N TYR A 336 -3.47 -1.70 17.34
CA TYR A 336 -3.49 -0.95 18.60
C TYR A 336 -2.38 -1.37 19.57
N LEU A 337 -1.59 -2.38 19.22
CA LEU A 337 -0.52 -2.88 20.07
C LEU A 337 0.56 -1.81 20.26
N THR A 338 0.85 -1.45 21.50
CA THR A 338 1.96 -0.59 21.86
C THR A 338 2.89 -1.39 22.76
N VAL A 339 4.16 -1.48 22.37
CA VAL A 339 5.23 -2.10 23.15
C VAL A 339 6.09 -1.01 23.75
N THR A 340 6.30 -1.04 25.06
CA THR A 340 7.16 -0.12 25.79
C THR A 340 8.39 -0.87 26.27
N THR A 341 9.59 -0.34 26.04
CA THR A 341 10.85 -0.94 26.50
C THR A 341 11.77 0.10 27.12
N THR A 342 12.54 -0.31 28.12
CA THR A 342 13.53 0.58 28.75
C THR A 342 14.92 0.19 28.30
N ASP A 343 15.70 1.16 27.84
CA ASP A 343 17.06 0.92 27.39
C ASP A 343 18.07 0.84 28.56
N PRO A 344 19.33 0.43 28.31
CA PRO A 344 20.34 0.32 29.36
C PRO A 344 20.68 1.64 30.09
N HIS A 345 20.22 2.78 29.57
CA HIS A 345 20.38 4.10 30.18
C HIS A 345 19.11 4.56 30.91
N GLY A 346 18.13 3.68 31.10
CA GLY A 346 16.89 3.96 31.82
C GLY A 346 15.86 4.73 30.99
N ARG A 347 16.05 4.86 29.66
CA ARG A 347 15.15 5.64 28.81
C ARG A 347 14.03 4.77 28.27
N ILE A 348 12.82 5.33 28.27
CA ILE A 348 11.61 4.61 27.86
C ILE A 348 11.36 4.86 26.38
N TRP A 349 11.24 3.76 25.63
CA TRP A 349 10.92 3.72 24.22
C TRP A 349 9.53 3.14 24.04
N ARG A 350 8.71 3.81 23.23
CA ARG A 350 7.38 3.37 22.83
C ARG A 350 7.41 2.94 21.37
N ILE A 351 6.99 1.71 21.09
CA ILE A 351 6.94 1.12 19.76
C ILE A 351 5.48 0.82 19.46
N SER A 352 4.88 1.52 18.49
CA SER A 352 3.46 1.39 18.12
C SER A 352 3.28 1.43 16.61
N PRO A 353 2.20 0.86 16.04
CA PRO A 353 1.86 1.05 14.65
C PRO A 353 1.71 2.54 14.34
N ALA A 354 2.30 2.99 13.23
CA ALA A 354 2.11 4.34 12.73
C ALA A 354 0.63 4.53 12.37
N THR A 355 0.02 5.55 12.96
CA THR A 355 -1.42 5.82 12.83
C THR A 355 -1.72 6.71 11.61
N ASN A 356 -3.00 6.72 11.21
CA ASN A 356 -3.57 7.27 9.96
C ASN A 356 -3.20 8.71 9.55
N PHE A 357 -2.52 9.49 10.40
CA PHE A 357 -2.14 10.87 10.09
C PHE A 357 -0.77 11.00 9.40
N GLN A 358 -0.03 9.90 9.25
CA GLN A 358 1.33 9.88 8.68
C GLN A 358 1.48 8.89 7.51
N ILE A 359 0.42 8.20 7.11
CA ILE A 359 0.39 7.21 6.03
C ILE A 359 -0.91 7.40 5.24
N THR A 360 -0.84 7.32 3.91
CA THR A 360 -2.02 7.34 3.03
C THR A 360 -3.10 6.35 3.54
N PRO A 361 -4.41 6.74 3.56
CA PRO A 361 -5.50 5.98 4.19
C PRO A 361 -5.71 4.53 3.70
N SER A 362 -5.03 4.12 2.63
CA SER A 362 -5.07 2.76 2.07
C SER A 362 -4.15 1.77 2.79
N SER A 363 -3.47 2.14 3.88
CA SER A 363 -2.59 1.24 4.65
C SER A 363 -2.42 1.61 6.14
N PRO A 364 -3.50 1.65 6.95
CA PRO A 364 -3.36 1.65 8.41
C PRO A 364 -2.64 0.37 8.85
N GLY A 365 -1.79 0.42 9.87
CA GLY A 365 -1.23 -0.80 10.49
C GLY A 365 -0.16 -1.50 9.64
N LYS A 366 0.64 -0.73 8.91
CA LYS A 366 1.61 -1.29 7.96
C LYS A 366 3.06 -0.89 8.25
N ILE A 367 3.27 -0.02 9.22
CA ILE A 367 4.55 0.53 9.66
C ILE A 367 4.50 0.59 11.18
N TRP A 368 5.56 0.16 11.85
CA TRP A 368 5.78 0.38 13.28
C TRP A 368 6.66 1.60 13.47
N GLN A 369 6.31 2.47 14.41
CA GLN A 369 7.06 3.64 14.83
C GLN A 369 7.62 3.39 16.22
N ALA A 370 8.93 3.59 16.40
CA ALA A 370 9.55 3.69 17.72
C ALA A 370 9.76 5.17 18.04
N SER A 371 9.30 5.62 19.20
CA SER A 371 9.46 6.98 19.71
C SER A 371 10.02 6.94 21.13
N CYS A 372 10.89 7.89 21.45
CA CYS A 372 11.36 8.12 22.81
C CYS A 372 11.03 9.57 23.18
N ASP A 373 10.47 9.78 24.37
CA ASP A 373 10.05 11.09 24.86
C ASP A 373 11.24 11.99 25.24
N GLN A 374 12.45 11.41 25.28
CA GLN A 374 13.70 12.14 25.44
C GLN A 374 14.36 12.31 24.06
N PRO A 375 14.32 13.52 23.47
CA PRO A 375 15.00 13.77 22.20
C PRO A 375 16.51 13.75 22.43
N THR A 376 17.24 13.23 21.44
CA THR A 376 18.72 13.09 21.32
C THR A 376 19.35 11.79 21.86
N ALA A 377 20.21 11.20 21.02
CA ALA A 377 20.94 9.93 21.12
C ALA A 377 20.14 8.61 20.92
N THR A 378 19.97 8.16 19.67
CA THR A 378 19.74 6.73 19.40
C THR A 378 20.99 5.95 19.81
N THR A 379 20.90 5.06 20.79
CA THR A 379 21.99 4.14 21.15
C THR A 379 22.14 3.05 20.10
N GLY A 380 23.33 2.44 20.00
CA GLY A 380 23.60 1.39 19.02
C GLY A 380 22.62 0.21 19.08
N VAL A 381 22.06 -0.07 20.27
CA VAL A 381 21.14 -1.19 20.54
C VAL A 381 19.70 -0.90 20.10
N LEU A 382 19.23 0.35 20.19
CA LEU A 382 17.86 0.75 19.85
C LEU A 382 17.78 1.71 18.67
N SER A 383 18.82 1.74 17.84
CA SER A 383 18.70 2.36 16.52
C SER A 383 17.65 1.61 15.69
N ALA A 384 16.88 2.35 14.91
CA ALA A 384 15.94 1.82 13.93
C ALA A 384 16.48 0.59 13.19
N ARG A 385 17.75 0.67 12.77
CA ARG A 385 18.48 -0.36 12.05
C ARG A 385 18.85 -1.58 12.91
N ALA A 386 19.22 -1.41 14.17
CA ALA A 386 19.56 -2.52 15.05
C ALA A 386 18.32 -3.36 15.41
N VAL A 387 17.19 -2.69 15.70
CA VAL A 387 15.90 -3.35 15.91
C VAL A 387 15.46 -4.08 14.64
N ALA A 388 15.63 -3.47 13.45
CA ALA A 388 15.44 -4.14 12.16
C ALA A 388 16.20 -5.45 12.05
N GLN A 389 17.49 -5.39 12.38
CA GLN A 389 18.46 -6.43 12.15
C GLN A 389 18.24 -7.59 13.13
N HIS A 390 17.83 -7.33 14.37
CA HIS A 390 17.44 -8.39 15.31
C HIS A 390 16.14 -9.08 14.90
N ILE A 391 15.14 -8.35 14.38
CA ILE A 391 13.90 -8.97 13.86
C ILE A 391 14.14 -9.77 12.58
N LYS A 392 15.08 -9.33 11.72
CA LYS A 392 15.49 -10.07 10.51
C LYS A 392 16.40 -11.26 10.81
N GLY A 393 17.25 -11.16 11.83
CA GLY A 393 18.17 -12.21 12.27
C GLY A 393 17.51 -13.29 13.13
N ALA A 394 16.36 -12.99 13.75
CA ALA A 394 15.47 -13.97 14.36
C ALA A 394 14.60 -14.67 13.29
N GLY A 395 15.25 -15.43 12.40
CA GLY A 395 14.59 -16.51 11.69
C GLY A 395 14.17 -17.62 12.66
N PRO A 396 13.28 -18.56 12.26
CA PRO A 396 12.74 -19.60 13.14
C PRO A 396 13.82 -20.39 13.88
#